data_AF-A0AAV5R5Q1-F1
#
_entry.id   AF-A0AAV5R5Q1-F1
#
_cell.length_a   1.000
_cell.length_b   1.000
_cell.length_c   1.000
_cell.angle_alpha   90.00
_cell.angle_beta   90.00
_cell.angle_gamma   90.00
#
_symmetry.space_group_name_H-M   'P 1'
#
loop_
_entity.id
_entity.type
_entity.pdbx_description
1 polymer ?
#
loop_
_entity_poly.entity_id
_entity_poly.type
_entity_poly.pdbx_seq_one_letter_code
_entity_poly.pdbx_strand_id
1 'polypeptide(L)'
;MYTIYRVNENEPSSFLDILTFFKNSDLSLSLVSFFDSLKKSTDPSYILGYKKGPYIKQYSRSIFARLGKSIAFVGLDCRAERTKHEILSKETYQLVFQRLQSELVSDIKHLIVLLGVPIMYPRMVFIEKIMETPLIKPILWLARKGIVNKGLVNEFDGEVELLDDLNDHWCATHHKRERNQLLNKLISISKQNNVRITILSGDVHLSCVSRIRSKKPIKPENDPSFITNFISSAIVNAPPPDGMVKFLSMRAKKHRFSKTVMEDMVPMFKSEPGTGEKREHEMFMNKRNYSDLIPIKNLTEKDYNERYGNVGGNDKYYLAGPVLKRATVTSESNVKEYEETNADLGYLLEDDGIIATLHIENVSDDYRSNTTDYELVVPSLHSELNK
;
A
#
# COMPACT_ATOMS: atom_id res chain seq x y z
N MET A 1 3.18 11.08 0.02
CA MET A 1 3.17 10.06 1.08
C MET A 1 4.38 10.32 1.98
N TYR A 2 4.18 10.43 3.29
CA TYR A 2 5.28 10.50 4.26
C TYR A 2 5.35 9.14 4.96
N THR A 3 6.35 8.33 4.61
CA THR A 3 6.66 7.11 5.35
C THR A 3 8.07 7.24 5.88
N ILE A 4 8.20 7.18 7.21
CA ILE A 4 9.49 7.29 7.89
C ILE A 4 10.02 5.88 8.14
N TYR A 5 11.22 5.60 7.64
CA TYR A 5 11.95 4.37 7.94
C TYR A 5 13.02 4.66 8.98
N ARG A 6 13.08 3.84 10.03
CA ARG A 6 14.16 3.90 11.03
C ARG A 6 15.05 2.67 10.87
N VAL A 7 16.24 2.88 10.32
CA VAL A 7 17.30 1.86 10.19
C VAL A 7 18.39 2.20 11.20
N ASN A 8 18.85 1.22 11.98
CA ASN A 8 20.04 1.37 12.80
C ASN A 8 21.25 1.22 11.86
N GLU A 9 21.97 2.32 11.62
CA GLU A 9 23.15 2.36 10.77
C GLU A 9 24.33 1.73 11.52
N ASN A 10 24.84 0.61 11.01
CA ASN A 10 26.23 0.21 11.19
C ASN A 10 26.66 -0.67 10.00
N GLU A 11 27.63 -0.12 9.25
CA GLU A 11 28.60 -0.78 8.35
C GLU A 11 28.31 -0.93 6.82
N PRO A 12 29.38 -0.91 5.99
CA PRO A 12 29.33 -0.43 4.61
C PRO A 12 29.06 -1.52 3.56
N SER A 13 28.42 -1.09 2.47
CA SER A 13 28.12 -1.90 1.28
C SER A 13 29.35 -2.15 0.41
N SER A 14 29.75 -3.41 0.22
CA SER A 14 30.73 -3.80 -0.78
C SER A 14 30.06 -4.10 -2.12
N PHE A 15 30.31 -3.23 -3.10
CA PHE A 15 30.00 -3.40 -4.51
C PHE A 15 31.21 -4.08 -5.17
N LEU A 16 31.09 -5.31 -5.67
CA LEU A 16 31.77 -5.82 -6.87
C LEU A 16 31.30 -7.25 -7.16
N ASP A 17 31.41 -7.66 -8.42
CA ASP A 17 31.06 -8.96 -9.01
C ASP A 17 29.58 -9.15 -9.36
N ILE A 18 29.21 -8.81 -10.60
CA ILE A 18 28.31 -9.53 -11.54
C ILE A 18 28.32 -8.73 -12.86
N LEU A 19 29.39 -8.82 -13.66
CA LEU A 19 29.43 -8.24 -15.02
C LEU A 19 30.15 -9.17 -16.01
N THR A 20 29.81 -10.46 -15.98
CA THR A 20 30.29 -11.41 -16.98
C THR A 20 29.20 -12.41 -17.34
N PHE A 21 28.22 -12.03 -18.18
CA PHE A 21 27.47 -13.10 -18.86
C PHE A 21 26.83 -12.89 -20.23
N PHE A 22 26.59 -11.70 -20.82
CA PHE A 22 25.99 -11.71 -22.18
C PHE A 22 26.48 -10.63 -23.15
N LYS A 23 27.22 -11.08 -24.17
CA LYS A 23 27.43 -10.44 -25.47
C LYS A 23 26.93 -11.40 -26.54
N ASN A 24 26.00 -10.96 -27.40
CA ASN A 24 26.00 -11.16 -28.86
C ASN A 24 24.67 -10.70 -29.50
N SER A 25 24.70 -9.55 -30.19
CA SER A 25 24.03 -9.25 -31.47
C SER A 25 24.02 -7.73 -31.76
N ASP A 26 24.59 -7.36 -32.90
CA ASP A 26 25.16 -6.04 -33.25
C ASP A 26 24.18 -4.90 -33.61
N LEU A 27 22.93 -4.95 -33.13
CA LEU A 27 22.02 -3.77 -33.12
C LEU A 27 21.66 -3.31 -31.70
N SER A 28 22.00 -4.11 -30.69
CA SER A 28 21.77 -3.82 -29.27
C SER A 28 22.87 -2.94 -28.65
N LEU A 29 24.08 -2.93 -29.21
CA LEU A 29 25.25 -2.32 -28.59
C LEU A 29 25.20 -0.79 -28.49
N SER A 30 24.55 -0.08 -29.43
CA SER A 30 24.42 1.39 -29.36
C SER A 30 23.39 1.84 -28.33
N LEU A 31 22.26 1.15 -28.24
CA LEU A 31 21.24 1.38 -27.22
C LEU A 31 21.75 0.95 -25.84
N VAL A 32 22.35 -0.23 -25.72
CA VAL A 32 22.93 -0.72 -24.47
C VAL A 32 24.06 0.19 -23.99
N SER A 33 24.96 0.65 -24.88
CA SER A 33 26.01 1.61 -24.48
C SER A 33 25.47 3.00 -24.11
N PHE A 34 24.40 3.47 -24.77
CA PHE A 34 23.71 4.70 -24.37
C PHE A 34 23.02 4.57 -23.02
N PHE A 35 22.30 3.47 -22.78
CA PHE A 35 21.68 3.17 -21.48
C PHE A 35 22.73 2.91 -20.39
N ASP A 36 23.86 2.28 -20.70
CA ASP A 36 24.97 2.09 -19.76
C ASP A 36 25.69 3.41 -19.46
N SER A 37 25.80 4.31 -20.43
CA SER A 37 26.32 5.67 -20.22
C SER A 37 25.38 6.50 -19.33
N LEU A 38 24.06 6.43 -19.58
CA LEU A 38 23.06 7.02 -18.71
C LEU A 38 23.12 6.44 -17.29
N LYS A 39 23.17 5.11 -17.16
CA LYS A 39 23.32 4.42 -15.86
C LYS A 39 24.58 4.83 -15.12
N LYS A 40 25.72 4.97 -15.81
CA LYS A 40 26.99 5.42 -15.20
C LYS A 40 26.95 6.87 -14.69
N SER A 41 26.08 7.71 -15.27
CA SER A 41 25.90 9.11 -14.86
C SER A 41 24.85 9.31 -13.75
N THR A 42 24.13 8.26 -13.38
CA THR A 42 23.01 8.30 -12.42
C THR A 42 23.30 7.38 -11.24
N ASP A 43 22.77 7.73 -10.06
CA ASP A 43 22.85 6.88 -8.88
C ASP A 43 22.41 5.42 -9.19
N PRO A 44 23.20 4.40 -8.83
CA PRO A 44 22.88 2.98 -9.09
C PRO A 44 21.57 2.50 -8.43
N SER A 45 21.03 3.25 -7.46
CA SER A 45 19.72 3.00 -6.88
C SER A 45 18.58 3.25 -7.86
N TYR A 46 18.78 4.10 -8.89
CA TYR A 46 17.73 4.40 -9.85
C TYR A 46 17.55 3.28 -10.89
N ILE A 47 16.28 3.02 -11.21
CA ILE A 47 15.83 2.24 -12.36
C ILE A 47 15.20 3.23 -13.32
N LEU A 48 15.96 3.61 -14.34
CA LEU A 48 15.49 4.51 -15.39
C LEU A 48 14.48 3.81 -16.29
N GLY A 49 13.39 4.50 -16.62
CA GLY A 49 12.41 4.06 -17.58
C GLY A 49 12.99 3.83 -18.97
N TYR A 50 12.29 3.02 -19.76
CA TYR A 50 12.74 2.68 -21.12
C TYR A 50 12.67 3.89 -22.07
N LYS A 51 11.64 4.72 -21.93
CA LYS A 51 11.39 5.86 -22.82
C LYS A 51 11.07 7.13 -22.03
N LYS A 52 11.27 8.28 -22.66
CA LYS A 52 10.79 9.55 -22.11
C LYS A 52 9.27 9.56 -22.10
N GLY A 53 8.72 10.06 -21.01
CA GLY A 53 7.30 10.26 -20.82
C GLY A 53 6.66 11.14 -21.89
N PRO A 54 5.39 10.88 -22.24
CA PRO A 54 4.70 11.63 -23.29
C PRO A 54 4.47 13.10 -22.90
N TYR A 55 4.29 13.40 -21.62
CA TYR A 55 4.00 14.75 -21.12
C TYR A 55 5.22 15.42 -20.47
N ILE A 56 5.84 14.79 -19.46
CA ILE A 56 6.97 15.37 -18.71
C ILE A 56 8.27 15.41 -19.54
N LYS A 57 8.33 14.68 -20.67
CA LYS A 57 9.51 14.56 -21.56
C LYS A 57 10.80 14.14 -20.83
N GLN A 58 10.67 13.45 -19.70
CA GLN A 58 11.76 12.87 -18.91
C GLN A 58 11.59 11.36 -18.81
N TYR A 59 12.69 10.65 -18.56
CA TYR A 59 12.63 9.23 -18.21
C TYR A 59 12.04 9.08 -16.81
N SER A 60 11.22 8.05 -16.61
CA SER A 60 10.77 7.69 -15.26
C SER A 60 11.98 7.33 -14.41
N ARG A 61 11.95 7.72 -13.13
CA ARG A 61 13.02 7.44 -12.16
C ARG A 61 12.47 6.65 -10.99
N SER A 62 12.26 5.35 -11.24
CA SER A 62 11.97 4.42 -10.15
C SER A 62 13.23 4.21 -9.31
N ILE A 63 13.09 3.83 -8.05
CA ILE A 63 14.21 3.58 -7.13
C ILE A 63 14.15 2.16 -6.59
N PHE A 64 15.30 1.52 -6.46
CA PHE A 64 15.50 0.33 -5.66
C PHE A 64 16.51 0.63 -4.57
N ALA A 65 16.20 0.22 -3.35
CA ALA A 65 17.10 0.33 -2.21
C ALA A 65 16.97 -0.89 -1.31
N ARG A 66 18.04 -1.22 -0.60
CA ARG A 66 17.98 -2.15 0.53
C ARG A 66 17.92 -1.36 1.82
N LEU A 67 16.93 -1.65 2.65
CA LEU A 67 16.74 -1.04 3.96
C LEU A 67 17.23 -2.04 5.03
N GLY A 68 18.55 -2.09 5.20
CA GLY A 68 19.20 -3.12 6.01
C GLY A 68 19.22 -4.50 5.33
N LYS A 69 19.42 -5.56 6.11
CA LYS A 69 19.64 -6.92 5.60
C LYS A 69 18.38 -7.59 5.03
N SER A 70 17.23 -7.38 5.66
CA SER A 70 16.02 -8.20 5.44
C SER A 70 14.91 -7.50 4.65
N ILE A 71 15.11 -6.23 4.26
CA ILE A 71 14.07 -5.43 3.59
C ILE A 71 14.62 -4.85 2.30
N ALA A 72 13.93 -5.14 1.20
CA ALA A 72 14.08 -4.43 -0.06
C ALA A 72 12.95 -3.41 -0.22
N PHE A 73 13.26 -2.31 -0.90
CA PHE A 73 12.33 -1.25 -1.22
C PHE A 73 12.39 -0.96 -2.71
N VAL A 74 11.23 -0.83 -3.34
CA VAL A 74 11.09 -0.36 -4.72
C VAL A 74 10.04 0.74 -4.78
N GLY A 75 10.42 1.93 -5.21
CA GLY A 75 9.51 3.03 -5.46
C GLY A 75 9.32 3.22 -6.96
N LEU A 76 8.08 3.13 -7.44
CA LEU A 76 7.77 3.29 -8.86
C LEU A 76 7.43 4.75 -9.18
N ASP A 77 8.11 5.31 -10.18
CA ASP A 77 7.72 6.59 -10.76
C ASP A 77 6.56 6.38 -11.73
N CYS A 78 5.35 6.39 -11.16
CA CYS A 78 4.10 6.26 -11.90
C CYS A 78 3.60 7.58 -12.52
N ARG A 79 4.41 8.65 -12.57
CA ARG A 79 3.98 9.96 -13.09
C ARG A 79 4.61 10.26 -14.44
N ALA A 80 5.90 9.98 -14.63
CA ALA A 80 6.60 10.37 -15.85
C ALA A 80 6.02 9.75 -17.13
N GLU A 81 5.73 8.44 -17.13
CA GLU A 81 5.25 7.72 -18.31
C GLU A 81 3.72 7.69 -18.46
N ARG A 82 3.00 8.15 -17.43
CA ARG A 82 1.56 7.94 -17.32
C ARG A 82 0.76 8.63 -18.42
N THR A 83 -0.23 7.90 -18.93
CA THR A 83 -1.27 8.31 -19.86
C THR A 83 -2.64 7.85 -19.33
N LYS A 84 -3.72 8.17 -20.05
CA LYS A 84 -5.07 7.69 -19.74
C LYS A 84 -5.22 6.15 -19.77
N HIS A 85 -4.28 5.44 -20.40
CA HIS A 85 -4.40 4.00 -20.67
C HIS A 85 -3.22 3.16 -20.17
N GLU A 86 -2.14 3.80 -19.75
CA GLU A 86 -0.88 3.16 -19.37
C GLU A 86 -0.18 4.03 -18.33
N ILE A 87 0.15 3.47 -17.17
CA ILE A 87 0.87 4.16 -16.08
C ILE A 87 2.39 4.02 -16.30
N LEU A 88 2.86 2.81 -16.56
CA LEU A 88 4.24 2.51 -16.91
C LEU A 88 4.30 1.65 -18.18
N SER A 89 5.28 1.88 -19.04
CA SER A 89 5.46 1.05 -20.22
C SER A 89 5.84 -0.39 -19.84
N LYS A 90 5.44 -1.35 -20.68
CA LYS A 90 5.80 -2.76 -20.53
C LYS A 90 7.31 -2.96 -20.39
N GLU A 91 8.10 -2.21 -21.13
CA GLU A 91 9.56 -2.25 -21.11
C GLU A 91 10.11 -1.72 -19.77
N THR A 92 9.54 -0.63 -19.25
CA THR A 92 9.89 -0.12 -17.91
C THR A 92 9.59 -1.16 -16.82
N TYR A 93 8.43 -1.84 -16.88
CA TYR A 93 8.15 -2.96 -15.98
C TYR A 93 9.18 -4.09 -16.10
N GLN A 94 9.61 -4.43 -17.32
CA GLN A 94 10.63 -5.47 -17.50
C GLN A 94 11.94 -5.08 -16.81
N LEU A 95 12.38 -3.83 -16.93
CA LEU A 95 13.57 -3.33 -16.23
C LEU A 95 13.43 -3.42 -14.71
N VAL A 96 12.28 -2.99 -14.18
CA VAL A 96 11.97 -3.08 -12.74
C VAL A 96 12.00 -4.52 -12.25
N PHE A 97 11.29 -5.42 -12.93
CA PHE A 97 11.20 -6.82 -12.50
C PHE A 97 12.51 -7.58 -12.69
N GLN A 98 13.31 -7.25 -13.71
CA GLN A 98 14.67 -7.78 -13.85
C GLN A 98 15.54 -7.36 -12.67
N ARG A 99 15.49 -6.07 -12.27
CA ARG A 99 16.23 -5.59 -11.10
C ARG A 99 15.79 -6.29 -9.81
N LEU A 100 14.49 -6.45 -9.60
CA LEU A 100 13.97 -7.19 -8.45
C LEU A 100 14.44 -8.65 -8.47
N GLN A 101 14.39 -9.33 -9.61
CA GLN A 101 14.85 -10.72 -9.73
C GLN A 101 16.35 -10.88 -9.42
N SER A 102 17.20 -9.92 -9.81
CA SER A 102 18.63 -9.98 -9.49
C SER A 102 18.95 -9.65 -8.04
N GLU A 103 18.14 -8.82 -7.39
CA GLU A 103 18.47 -8.26 -6.07
C GLU A 103 17.77 -8.96 -4.90
N LEU A 104 16.64 -9.65 -5.14
CA LEU A 104 15.90 -10.40 -4.12
C LEU A 104 16.59 -11.75 -3.82
N VAL A 105 17.70 -11.68 -3.10
CA VAL A 105 18.49 -12.82 -2.58
C VAL A 105 17.86 -13.41 -1.30
N SER A 106 18.36 -14.56 -0.85
CA SER A 106 17.79 -15.38 0.26
C SER A 106 17.58 -14.67 1.60
N ASP A 107 18.34 -13.60 1.86
CA ASP A 107 18.32 -12.90 3.15
C ASP A 107 17.17 -11.88 3.26
N ILE A 108 16.56 -11.49 2.14
CA ILE A 108 15.45 -10.56 2.10
C ILE A 108 14.17 -11.30 2.51
N LYS A 109 13.45 -10.75 3.47
CA LYS A 109 12.16 -11.28 3.96
C LYS A 109 10.98 -10.45 3.48
N HIS A 110 11.19 -9.14 3.28
CA HIS A 110 10.15 -8.20 2.87
C HIS A 110 10.57 -7.40 1.65
N LEU A 111 9.64 -7.22 0.72
CA LEU A 111 9.73 -6.26 -0.36
C LEU A 111 8.63 -5.21 -0.19
N ILE A 112 9.04 -3.97 0.04
CA ILE A 112 8.14 -2.84 0.11
C ILE A 112 8.05 -2.17 -1.25
N VAL A 113 6.82 -1.96 -1.74
CA VAL A 113 6.53 -1.33 -3.03
C VAL A 113 5.83 0.00 -2.79
N LEU A 114 6.46 1.11 -3.14
CA LEU A 114 5.85 2.44 -3.07
C LEU A 114 5.20 2.80 -4.41
N LEU A 115 3.91 3.13 -4.35
CA LEU A 115 3.10 3.63 -5.46
C LEU A 115 2.53 5.00 -5.11
N GLY A 116 2.41 5.90 -6.10
CA GLY A 116 1.88 7.24 -5.85
C GLY A 116 0.41 7.28 -5.43
N VAL A 117 -0.41 6.39 -6.00
CA VAL A 117 -1.87 6.34 -5.81
C VAL A 117 -2.32 4.93 -5.43
N PRO A 118 -3.51 4.73 -4.83
CA PRO A 118 -3.90 3.45 -4.25
C PRO A 118 -4.16 2.39 -5.31
N ILE A 119 -3.54 1.22 -5.12
CA ILE A 119 -3.70 0.08 -6.05
C ILE A 119 -4.81 -0.87 -5.62
N MET A 120 -5.10 -0.96 -4.32
CA MET A 120 -6.19 -1.77 -3.75
C MET A 120 -7.10 -0.82 -2.96
N TYR A 121 -8.23 -0.46 -3.55
CA TYR A 121 -9.15 0.55 -3.03
C TYR A 121 -10.55 0.34 -3.60
N PRO A 122 -11.64 0.71 -2.88
CA PRO A 122 -12.99 0.58 -3.41
C PRO A 122 -13.14 1.22 -4.78
N ARG A 123 -13.77 0.48 -5.70
CA ARG A 123 -13.99 1.00 -7.05
C ARG A 123 -15.13 2.00 -7.08
N MET A 124 -14.84 3.15 -7.65
CA MET A 124 -15.74 4.28 -7.75
C MET A 124 -16.28 4.49 -9.17
N VAL A 125 -16.09 3.53 -10.07
CA VAL A 125 -16.57 3.54 -11.48
C VAL A 125 -18.09 3.75 -11.61
N PHE A 126 -18.84 3.59 -10.51
CA PHE A 126 -20.27 3.91 -10.48
C PHE A 126 -20.57 5.39 -10.20
N ILE A 127 -19.66 6.13 -9.56
CA ILE A 127 -19.86 7.57 -9.30
C ILE A 127 -19.97 8.33 -10.62
N GLU A 128 -19.14 8.02 -11.61
CA GLU A 128 -19.28 8.56 -12.98
C GLU A 128 -20.72 8.39 -13.49
N LYS A 129 -21.29 7.19 -13.35
CA LYS A 129 -22.67 6.90 -13.78
C LYS A 129 -23.74 7.62 -12.95
N ILE A 130 -23.54 7.73 -11.64
CA ILE A 130 -24.41 8.51 -10.76
C ILE A 130 -24.42 9.97 -11.24
N MET A 131 -23.25 10.57 -11.45
CA MET A 131 -23.12 11.99 -11.82
C MET A 131 -23.60 12.28 -13.24
N GLU A 132 -23.47 11.32 -14.16
CA GLU A 132 -24.06 11.40 -15.49
C GLU A 132 -25.60 11.31 -15.49
N THR A 133 -26.22 10.87 -14.38
CA THR A 133 -27.68 10.69 -14.31
C THR A 133 -28.40 12.05 -14.26
N PRO A 134 -29.34 12.35 -15.19
CA PRO A 134 -30.03 13.64 -15.26
C PRO A 134 -30.79 14.04 -13.99
N LEU A 135 -31.19 13.08 -13.17
CA LEU A 135 -31.96 13.27 -11.93
C LEU A 135 -31.16 13.90 -10.79
N ILE A 136 -29.82 13.83 -10.82
CA ILE A 136 -28.97 14.42 -9.78
C ILE A 136 -28.70 15.90 -10.04
N LYS A 137 -28.75 16.34 -11.30
CA LYS A 137 -28.51 17.74 -11.67
C LYS A 137 -29.48 18.74 -11.00
N PRO A 138 -30.79 18.48 -10.88
CA PRO A 138 -31.71 19.34 -10.13
C PRO A 138 -31.38 19.41 -8.62
N ILE A 139 -30.98 18.29 -8.01
CA ILE A 139 -30.63 18.23 -6.59
C ILE A 139 -29.36 19.03 -6.33
N LEU A 140 -28.32 18.84 -7.14
CA LEU A 140 -27.09 19.63 -7.09
C LEU A 140 -27.35 21.11 -7.34
N TRP A 141 -28.25 21.45 -8.27
CA TRP A 141 -28.65 22.83 -8.54
C TRP A 141 -29.36 23.48 -7.33
N LEU A 142 -30.31 22.78 -6.70
CA LEU A 142 -30.99 23.25 -5.48
C LEU A 142 -30.02 23.41 -4.30
N ALA A 143 -29.08 22.47 -4.17
CA ALA A 143 -28.04 22.51 -3.16
C ALA A 143 -27.12 23.74 -3.38
N ARG A 144 -26.61 23.96 -4.60
CA ARG A 144 -25.79 25.14 -4.98
C ARG A 144 -26.52 26.47 -4.77
N LYS A 145 -27.84 26.47 -4.83
CA LYS A 145 -28.68 27.65 -4.53
C LYS A 145 -28.95 27.85 -3.03
N GLY A 146 -28.45 26.97 -2.16
CA GLY A 146 -28.63 27.06 -0.71
C GLY A 146 -30.06 26.75 -0.25
N ILE A 147 -30.88 26.12 -1.11
CA ILE A 147 -32.28 25.80 -0.83
C ILE A 147 -32.38 24.49 -0.02
N VAL A 148 -31.38 23.62 -0.16
CA VAL A 148 -31.19 22.41 0.67
C VAL A 148 -30.08 22.68 1.68
N ASN A 149 -30.16 22.05 2.86
CA ASN A 149 -29.24 22.26 3.99
C ASN A 149 -27.77 22.32 3.54
N LYS A 150 -27.05 23.37 3.97
CA LYS A 150 -25.69 23.73 3.50
C LYS A 150 -24.64 22.61 3.63
N GLY A 151 -24.90 21.62 4.49
CA GLY A 151 -24.04 20.46 4.69
C GLY A 151 -23.88 19.58 3.45
N LEU A 152 -24.89 19.48 2.57
CA LEU A 152 -24.77 18.68 1.35
C LEU A 152 -23.92 19.36 0.28
N VAL A 153 -23.82 20.70 0.26
CA VAL A 153 -23.27 21.42 -0.90
C VAL A 153 -21.74 21.55 -0.86
N ASN A 154 -21.17 21.72 0.32
CA ASN A 154 -19.71 21.69 0.49
C ASN A 154 -19.12 20.31 0.17
N GLU A 155 -19.93 19.25 0.21
CA GLU A 155 -19.53 17.86 -0.02
C GLU A 155 -19.47 17.47 -1.52
N PHE A 156 -20.08 18.24 -2.42
CA PHE A 156 -20.21 17.91 -3.85
C PHE A 156 -19.60 18.94 -4.82
N ASP A 157 -19.10 20.10 -4.39
CA ASP A 157 -18.36 20.99 -5.29
C ASP A 157 -16.97 20.45 -5.68
N GLY A 158 -16.45 19.43 -4.96
CA GLY A 158 -15.27 18.64 -5.33
C GLY A 158 -15.53 17.53 -6.36
N GLU A 159 -16.70 17.50 -7.00
CA GLU A 159 -17.12 16.45 -7.96
C GLU A 159 -16.18 16.35 -9.17
N VAL A 160 -15.67 17.49 -9.68
CA VAL A 160 -14.78 17.50 -10.85
C VAL A 160 -13.37 17.01 -10.48
N GLU A 161 -12.81 17.44 -9.35
CA GLU A 161 -11.51 16.96 -8.86
C GLU A 161 -11.58 15.47 -8.48
N LEU A 162 -12.65 15.05 -7.79
CA LEU A 162 -12.88 13.65 -7.44
C LEU A 162 -12.97 12.78 -8.69
N LEU A 163 -13.70 13.19 -9.74
CA LEU A 163 -13.82 12.40 -10.98
C LEU A 163 -12.50 12.27 -11.75
N ASP A 164 -11.67 13.31 -11.77
CA ASP A 164 -10.34 13.26 -12.38
C ASP A 164 -9.38 12.37 -11.58
N ASP A 165 -9.36 12.48 -10.24
CA ASP A 165 -8.56 11.63 -9.36
C ASP A 165 -8.96 10.15 -9.49
N LEU A 166 -10.26 9.87 -9.61
CA LEU A 166 -10.77 8.51 -9.81
C LEU A 166 -10.31 7.87 -11.12
N ASN A 167 -10.11 8.67 -12.17
CA ASN A 167 -9.61 8.19 -13.46
C ASN A 167 -8.08 7.99 -13.46
N ASP A 168 -7.37 8.72 -12.61
CA ASP A 168 -5.92 8.60 -12.40
C ASP A 168 -5.53 7.37 -11.57
N HIS A 169 -6.48 6.76 -10.85
CA HIS A 169 -6.22 5.61 -10.00
C HIS A 169 -6.03 4.29 -10.77
N TRP A 170 -5.31 3.36 -10.13
CA TRP A 170 -5.18 1.97 -10.58
C TRP A 170 -6.51 1.23 -10.71
N CYS A 171 -7.50 1.63 -9.92
CA CYS A 171 -8.84 1.03 -9.90
C CYS A 171 -9.75 1.53 -11.03
N ALA A 172 -9.32 2.52 -11.83
CA ALA A 172 -10.03 3.00 -13.00
C ALA A 172 -10.18 1.91 -14.07
N THR A 173 -11.23 2.04 -14.90
CA THR A 173 -11.54 1.04 -15.93
C THR A 173 -10.37 0.81 -16.89
N HIS A 174 -9.69 1.88 -17.29
CA HIS A 174 -8.58 1.81 -18.25
C HIS A 174 -7.29 1.20 -17.67
N HIS A 175 -7.01 1.40 -16.38
CA HIS A 175 -5.80 0.88 -15.73
C HIS A 175 -5.96 -0.54 -15.15
N LYS A 176 -7.19 -1.07 -15.10
CA LYS A 176 -7.49 -2.37 -14.49
C LYS A 176 -6.64 -3.52 -15.02
N ARG A 177 -6.33 -3.52 -16.33
CA ARG A 177 -5.50 -4.58 -16.95
C ARG A 177 -4.07 -4.50 -16.42
N GLU A 178 -3.47 -3.32 -16.45
CA GLU A 178 -2.11 -3.06 -15.97
C GLU A 178 -1.98 -3.34 -14.47
N ARG A 179 -2.92 -2.82 -13.67
CA ARG A 179 -3.06 -3.11 -12.24
C ARG A 179 -3.00 -4.61 -11.96
N ASN A 180 -3.82 -5.39 -12.67
CA ASN A 180 -3.89 -6.82 -12.46
C ASN A 180 -2.59 -7.52 -12.89
N GLN A 181 -1.91 -7.02 -13.92
CA GLN A 181 -0.59 -7.55 -14.33
C GLN A 181 0.47 -7.29 -13.25
N LEU A 182 0.52 -6.08 -12.70
CA LEU A 182 1.43 -5.72 -11.61
C LEU A 182 1.18 -6.59 -10.38
N LEU A 183 -0.07 -6.66 -9.88
CA LEU A 183 -0.40 -7.46 -8.70
C LEU A 183 -0.10 -8.96 -8.91
N ASN A 184 -0.42 -9.54 -10.07
CA ASN A 184 -0.08 -10.94 -10.36
C ASN A 184 1.44 -11.17 -10.41
N LYS A 185 2.20 -10.19 -10.92
CA LYS A 185 3.66 -10.29 -10.95
C LYS A 185 4.26 -10.18 -9.55
N LEU A 186 3.73 -9.31 -8.69
CA LEU A 186 4.11 -9.22 -7.28
C LEU A 186 3.82 -10.52 -6.52
N ILE A 187 2.65 -11.14 -6.72
CA ILE A 187 2.33 -12.46 -6.15
C ILE A 187 3.33 -13.52 -6.66
N SER A 188 3.72 -13.44 -7.94
CA SER A 188 4.70 -14.37 -8.50
C SER A 188 6.10 -14.18 -7.89
N ILE A 189 6.52 -12.93 -7.67
CA ILE A 189 7.79 -12.59 -7.00
C ILE A 189 7.77 -13.08 -5.54
N SER A 190 6.69 -12.82 -4.82
CA SER A 190 6.48 -13.33 -3.45
C SER A 190 6.71 -14.83 -3.36
N LYS A 191 6.07 -15.59 -4.27
CA LYS A 191 6.19 -17.04 -4.34
C LYS A 191 7.59 -17.52 -4.77
N GLN A 192 8.21 -16.86 -5.74
CA GLN A 192 9.51 -17.28 -6.30
C GLN A 192 10.69 -16.99 -5.37
N ASN A 193 10.63 -15.87 -4.65
CA ASN A 193 11.73 -15.38 -3.83
C ASN A 193 11.47 -15.60 -2.32
N ASN A 194 10.32 -16.14 -1.94
CA ASN A 194 9.88 -16.30 -0.55
C ASN A 194 9.95 -14.98 0.24
N VAL A 195 9.39 -13.91 -0.35
CA VAL A 195 9.36 -12.57 0.24
C VAL A 195 7.94 -12.09 0.46
N ARG A 196 7.67 -11.47 1.61
CA ARG A 196 6.41 -10.79 1.87
C ARG A 196 6.35 -9.47 1.11
N ILE A 197 5.26 -9.21 0.40
CA ILE A 197 5.05 -7.92 -0.27
C ILE A 197 4.18 -7.00 0.59
N THR A 198 4.64 -5.77 0.78
CA THR A 198 3.86 -4.68 1.36
C THR A 198 3.85 -3.50 0.41
N ILE A 199 2.67 -2.97 0.11
CA ILE A 199 2.50 -1.81 -0.74
C ILE A 199 2.25 -0.59 0.14
N LEU A 200 2.87 0.52 -0.23
CA LEU A 200 2.62 1.84 0.32
C LEU A 200 1.99 2.69 -0.78
N SER A 201 0.86 3.32 -0.50
CA SER A 201 0.22 4.27 -1.43
C SER A 201 -0.49 5.43 -0.72
N GLY A 202 -0.88 6.47 -1.45
CA GLY A 202 -1.51 7.66 -0.86
C GLY A 202 -2.41 8.40 -1.84
N ASP A 203 -2.44 9.73 -1.77
CA ASP A 203 -3.14 10.63 -2.71
C ASP A 203 -4.68 10.67 -2.59
N VAL A 204 -5.26 10.09 -1.52
CA VAL A 204 -6.73 10.05 -1.31
C VAL A 204 -7.23 10.77 -0.06
N HIS A 205 -6.33 11.49 0.62
CA HIS A 205 -6.59 12.36 1.78
C HIS A 205 -7.25 11.65 2.99
N LEU A 206 -7.22 10.32 3.01
CA LEU A 206 -7.68 9.48 4.11
C LEU A 206 -6.68 8.36 4.38
N SER A 207 -6.92 7.62 5.45
CA SER A 207 -6.17 6.43 5.83
C SER A 207 -7.02 5.17 5.71
N CYS A 208 -6.44 4.11 5.14
CA CYS A 208 -6.98 2.77 5.21
C CYS A 208 -5.93 1.69 4.93
N VAL A 209 -6.28 0.45 5.25
CA VAL A 209 -5.47 -0.71 4.89
C VAL A 209 -6.32 -1.67 4.08
N SER A 210 -5.80 -2.04 2.92
CA SER A 210 -6.38 -3.06 2.06
C SER A 210 -5.45 -4.24 1.97
N ARG A 211 -5.98 -5.39 1.57
CA ARG A 211 -5.18 -6.60 1.39
C ARG A 211 -5.70 -7.44 0.25
N ILE A 212 -4.78 -8.20 -0.34
CA ILE A 212 -5.09 -9.36 -1.15
C ILE A 212 -4.66 -10.59 -0.37
N ARG A 213 -5.42 -11.68 -0.52
CA ARG A 213 -5.19 -12.97 0.15
C ARG A 213 -5.80 -14.12 -0.63
N SER A 214 -5.36 -15.32 -0.34
CA SER A 214 -5.95 -16.55 -0.84
C SER A 214 -7.43 -16.65 -0.44
N LYS A 215 -8.25 -17.17 -1.36
CA LYS A 215 -9.67 -17.47 -1.10
C LYS A 215 -9.81 -18.64 -0.12
N LYS A 216 -8.84 -19.56 -0.13
CA LYS A 216 -8.74 -20.61 0.88
C LYS A 216 -8.29 -19.99 2.21
N PRO A 217 -8.73 -20.52 3.36
CA PRO A 217 -8.36 -20.02 4.68
C PRO A 217 -6.91 -20.43 5.02
N ILE A 218 -5.95 -19.78 4.37
CA ILE A 218 -4.51 -19.94 4.60
C ILE A 218 -4.05 -18.80 5.52
N LYS A 219 -3.29 -19.12 6.57
CA LYS A 219 -2.75 -18.10 7.48
C LYS A 219 -1.82 -17.13 6.73
N PRO A 220 -1.74 -15.85 7.10
CA PRO A 220 -1.05 -14.84 6.30
C PRO A 220 0.44 -15.16 6.17
N GLU A 221 1.08 -15.65 7.25
CA GLU A 221 2.47 -16.09 7.28
C GLU A 221 2.77 -17.21 6.28
N ASN A 222 1.78 -18.01 5.89
CA ASN A 222 1.92 -19.12 4.93
C ASN A 222 1.33 -18.82 3.54
N ASP A 223 0.71 -17.65 3.34
CA ASP A 223 0.06 -17.30 2.08
C ASP A 223 0.97 -16.41 1.22
N PRO A 224 1.56 -16.92 0.13
CA PRO A 224 2.37 -16.09 -0.77
C PRO A 224 1.53 -15.06 -1.54
N SER A 225 0.20 -15.24 -1.62
CA SER A 225 -0.68 -14.24 -2.22
C SER A 225 -1.03 -13.11 -1.25
N PHE A 226 -0.69 -13.24 0.03
CA PHE A 226 -1.01 -12.23 1.02
C PHE A 226 -0.15 -10.98 0.83
N ILE A 227 -0.80 -9.88 0.42
CA ILE A 227 -0.19 -8.58 0.17
C ILE A 227 -1.03 -7.53 0.88
N THR A 228 -0.40 -6.71 1.72
CA THR A 228 -1.04 -5.55 2.35
C THR A 228 -0.75 -4.28 1.55
N ASN A 229 -1.68 -3.34 1.55
CA ASN A 229 -1.47 -1.98 1.04
C ASN A 229 -1.90 -0.97 2.10
N PHE A 230 -0.93 -0.28 2.65
CA PHE A 230 -1.13 0.82 3.59
C PHE A 230 -1.34 2.10 2.81
N ILE A 231 -2.54 2.65 2.92
CA ILE A 231 -2.93 3.89 2.26
C ILE A 231 -2.82 5.00 3.29
N SER A 232 -1.86 5.89 3.08
CA SER A 232 -1.61 7.05 3.92
C SER A 232 -1.40 8.28 3.06
N SER A 233 -2.04 9.39 3.44
CA SER A 233 -2.08 10.61 2.64
C SER A 233 -1.52 11.80 3.42
N ALA A 234 -0.89 12.74 2.71
CA ALA A 234 -0.15 13.83 3.32
C ALA A 234 -1.00 14.71 4.25
N ILE A 235 -0.38 15.17 5.34
CA ILE A 235 -0.97 15.99 6.42
C ILE A 235 -1.52 17.33 5.90
N VAL A 236 -1.14 17.79 4.72
CA VAL A 236 -1.48 19.15 4.25
C VAL A 236 -2.92 19.28 3.73
N ASN A 237 -3.48 18.23 3.14
CA ASN A 237 -4.77 18.33 2.46
C ASN A 237 -5.94 18.18 3.45
N ALA A 238 -7.08 18.79 3.11
CA ALA A 238 -8.30 18.61 3.88
C ALA A 238 -8.80 17.17 3.70
N PRO A 239 -9.15 16.47 4.79
CA PRO A 239 -9.69 15.13 4.67
C PRO A 239 -11.09 15.13 4.00
N PRO A 240 -11.50 14.02 3.37
CA PRO A 240 -12.85 13.87 2.85
C PRO A 240 -13.92 13.96 3.96
N PRO A 241 -15.17 14.32 3.62
CA PRO A 241 -16.26 14.35 4.59
C PRO A 241 -16.68 12.93 5.04
N ASP A 242 -17.36 12.82 6.19
CA ASP A 242 -17.81 11.55 6.76
C ASP A 242 -18.76 10.77 5.82
N GLY A 243 -19.56 11.49 5.02
CA GLY A 243 -20.40 10.90 3.98
C GLY A 243 -19.60 10.08 2.97
N MET A 244 -18.37 10.50 2.64
CA MET A 244 -17.47 9.75 1.77
C MET A 244 -16.98 8.47 2.44
N VAL A 245 -16.63 8.51 3.73
CA VAL A 245 -16.22 7.32 4.51
C VAL A 245 -17.34 6.28 4.57
N LYS A 246 -18.57 6.74 4.80
CA LYS A 246 -19.77 5.89 4.76
C LYS A 246 -19.95 5.25 3.40
N PHE A 247 -19.87 6.04 2.34
CA PHE A 247 -20.00 5.54 0.97
C PHE A 247 -18.92 4.50 0.63
N LEU A 248 -17.65 4.80 0.91
CA LEU A 248 -16.53 3.87 0.70
C LEU A 248 -16.73 2.55 1.46
N SER A 249 -17.19 2.64 2.71
CA SER A 249 -17.49 1.47 3.54
C SER A 249 -18.60 0.61 2.94
N MET A 250 -19.67 1.22 2.43
CA MET A 250 -20.74 0.51 1.72
C MET A 250 -20.26 -0.16 0.42
N ARG A 251 -19.21 0.37 -0.20
CA ARG A 251 -18.63 -0.13 -1.46
C ARG A 251 -17.48 -1.12 -1.28
N ALA A 252 -16.89 -1.18 -0.09
CA ALA A 252 -15.84 -2.13 0.30
C ALA A 252 -16.34 -3.58 0.47
N LYS A 253 -17.31 -4.01 -0.33
CA LYS A 253 -17.86 -5.38 -0.32
C LYS A 253 -16.92 -6.36 -1.05
N LYS A 254 -17.22 -7.66 -0.92
CA LYS A 254 -16.44 -8.79 -1.44
C LYS A 254 -15.98 -8.58 -2.89
N HIS A 255 -14.68 -8.34 -3.07
CA HIS A 255 -14.07 -8.23 -4.38
C HIS A 255 -13.24 -9.48 -4.70
N ARG A 256 -13.54 -10.13 -5.83
CA ARG A 256 -12.76 -11.27 -6.33
C ARG A 256 -11.69 -10.74 -7.28
N PHE A 257 -10.42 -10.76 -6.85
CA PHE A 257 -9.30 -10.41 -7.73
C PHE A 257 -9.10 -11.47 -8.82
N SER A 258 -9.13 -12.75 -8.43
CA SER A 258 -9.09 -13.89 -9.35
C SER A 258 -9.99 -15.03 -8.85
N LYS A 259 -9.92 -16.21 -9.49
CA LYS A 259 -10.65 -17.40 -9.03
C LYS A 259 -10.18 -17.88 -7.65
N THR A 260 -8.91 -17.65 -7.32
CA THR A 260 -8.24 -18.18 -6.13
C THR A 260 -7.84 -17.09 -5.12
N VAL A 261 -7.95 -15.82 -5.51
CA VAL A 261 -7.44 -14.68 -4.74
C VAL A 261 -8.55 -13.65 -4.53
N MET A 262 -8.69 -13.22 -3.28
CA MET A 262 -9.65 -12.25 -2.79
C MET A 262 -8.97 -10.92 -2.51
N GLU A 263 -9.71 -9.83 -2.66
CA GLU A 263 -9.29 -8.47 -2.31
C GLU A 263 -10.33 -7.90 -1.34
N ASP A 264 -9.89 -7.41 -0.19
CA ASP A 264 -10.74 -6.86 0.87
C ASP A 264 -10.04 -5.75 1.67
N MET A 265 -10.78 -5.08 2.56
CA MET A 265 -10.29 -4.04 3.45
C MET A 265 -10.05 -4.61 4.85
N VAL A 266 -9.19 -3.95 5.64
CA VAL A 266 -8.94 -4.32 7.05
C VAL A 266 -9.75 -3.39 7.97
N PRO A 267 -10.62 -3.91 8.84
CA PRO A 267 -11.42 -3.10 9.77
C PRO A 267 -10.62 -2.73 11.04
N MET A 268 -9.59 -1.88 10.90
CA MET A 268 -8.71 -1.53 12.04
C MET A 268 -9.15 -0.26 12.81
N PHE A 269 -10.00 0.59 12.26
CA PHE A 269 -10.41 1.86 12.90
C PHE A 269 -11.63 1.69 13.80
N LYS A 270 -11.49 0.90 14.86
CA LYS A 270 -12.59 0.56 15.79
C LYS A 270 -12.99 1.72 16.71
N SER A 271 -12.10 2.67 16.91
CA SER A 271 -12.32 3.86 17.76
C SER A 271 -11.85 5.14 17.09
N GLU A 272 -12.42 6.27 17.48
CA GLU A 272 -12.00 7.61 17.07
C GLU A 272 -10.68 8.02 17.75
N PRO A 273 -9.76 8.69 17.03
CA PRO A 273 -8.50 9.14 17.59
C PRO A 273 -8.75 10.24 18.63
N GLY A 274 -8.01 10.18 19.74
CA GLY A 274 -8.12 11.11 20.87
C GLY A 274 -9.30 10.82 21.81
N THR A 275 -10.52 10.59 21.29
CA THR A 275 -11.71 10.37 22.13
C THR A 275 -11.89 8.90 22.54
N GLY A 276 -11.45 7.95 21.70
CA GLY A 276 -11.65 6.52 21.91
C GLY A 276 -13.11 6.06 21.71
N GLU A 277 -13.99 6.94 21.23
CA GLU A 277 -15.39 6.61 20.95
C GLU A 277 -15.49 5.56 19.84
N LYS A 278 -16.46 4.64 19.96
CA LYS A 278 -16.62 3.56 18.98
C LYS A 278 -17.09 4.12 17.62
N ARG A 279 -16.48 3.64 16.54
CA ARG A 279 -16.83 4.02 15.17
C ARG A 279 -17.89 3.09 14.57
N GLU A 280 -18.78 3.65 13.75
CA GLU A 280 -19.70 2.88 12.90
C GLU A 280 -18.96 2.27 11.70
N HIS A 281 -17.94 2.97 11.20
CA HIS A 281 -17.20 2.59 10.00
C HIS A 281 -15.71 2.39 10.34
N GLU A 282 -15.29 1.13 10.30
CA GLU A 282 -13.97 0.70 10.81
C GLU A 282 -12.89 0.55 9.72
N MET A 283 -13.23 0.73 8.44
CA MET A 283 -12.31 0.46 7.31
C MET A 283 -11.57 1.69 6.78
N PHE A 284 -12.11 2.90 6.98
CA PHE A 284 -11.54 4.14 6.47
C PHE A 284 -11.56 5.21 7.54
N MET A 285 -10.50 6.02 7.57
CA MET A 285 -10.31 7.12 8.52
C MET A 285 -10.00 8.41 7.75
N ASN A 286 -10.96 9.32 7.69
CA ASN A 286 -10.85 10.63 7.04
C ASN A 286 -10.21 11.68 7.95
N LYS A 287 -8.98 11.43 8.36
CA LYS A 287 -8.15 12.36 9.13
C LYS A 287 -6.74 12.38 8.55
N ARG A 288 -6.03 13.48 8.80
CA ARG A 288 -4.63 13.64 8.42
C ARG A 288 -3.80 12.56 9.11
N ASN A 289 -2.82 12.04 8.39
CA ASN A 289 -2.05 10.90 8.86
C ASN A 289 -0.68 10.78 8.21
N TYR A 290 0.14 9.92 8.78
CA TYR A 290 1.35 9.39 8.17
C TYR A 290 1.54 7.93 8.58
N SER A 291 2.45 7.22 7.93
CA SER A 291 2.78 5.85 8.30
C SER A 291 4.24 5.66 8.66
N ASP A 292 4.53 4.68 9.49
CA ASP A 292 5.86 4.13 9.66
C ASP A 292 5.82 2.60 9.59
N LEU A 293 6.98 2.03 9.25
CA LEU A 293 7.18 0.59 9.16
C LEU A 293 8.43 0.25 9.95
N ILE A 294 8.24 -0.44 11.08
CA ILE A 294 9.30 -0.76 12.04
C ILE A 294 9.45 -2.29 12.08
N PRO A 295 10.62 -2.84 11.70
CA PRO A 295 10.91 -4.25 11.91
C PRO A 295 10.78 -4.61 13.38
N ILE A 296 10.11 -5.72 13.72
CA ILE A 296 9.88 -6.11 15.11
C ILE A 296 11.20 -6.27 15.87
N LYS A 297 12.19 -6.89 15.23
CA LYS A 297 13.56 -7.00 15.76
C LYS A 297 14.27 -5.67 16.10
N ASN A 298 13.77 -4.53 15.61
CA ASN A 298 14.32 -3.21 15.92
C ASN A 298 13.69 -2.61 17.20
N LEU A 299 12.66 -3.23 17.76
CA LEU A 299 12.09 -2.83 19.05
C LEU A 299 13.00 -3.29 20.19
N THR A 300 13.12 -2.47 21.23
CA THR A 300 13.76 -2.92 22.46
C THR A 300 12.86 -3.92 23.18
N GLU A 301 13.43 -4.81 23.99
CA GLU A 301 12.62 -5.74 24.80
C GLU A 301 11.61 -5.00 25.68
N LYS A 302 11.98 -3.82 26.18
CA LYS A 302 11.08 -2.96 26.94
C LYS A 302 9.90 -2.49 26.09
N ASP A 303 10.17 -1.90 24.93
CA ASP A 303 9.12 -1.38 24.04
C ASP A 303 8.20 -2.51 23.56
N TYR A 304 8.78 -3.67 23.24
CA TYR A 304 8.03 -4.85 22.86
C TYR A 304 7.10 -5.33 23.98
N ASN A 305 7.63 -5.50 25.20
CA ASN A 305 6.85 -5.98 26.34
C ASN A 305 5.80 -4.98 26.81
N GLU A 306 6.07 -3.68 26.74
CA GLU A 306 5.09 -2.64 27.05
C GLU A 306 3.93 -2.63 26.04
N ARG A 307 4.22 -2.83 24.75
CA ARG A 307 3.24 -2.72 23.66
C ARG A 307 2.44 -4.01 23.47
N TYR A 308 3.11 -5.16 23.48
CA TYR A 308 2.53 -6.47 23.16
C TYR A 308 2.35 -7.37 24.39
N GLY A 309 2.92 -7.01 25.55
CA GLY A 309 2.96 -7.85 26.74
C GLY A 309 4.03 -8.95 26.65
N ASN A 310 4.13 -9.77 27.71
CA ASN A 310 4.91 -11.01 27.66
C ASN A 310 4.12 -12.01 26.79
N VAL A 311 4.38 -11.98 25.48
CA VAL A 311 3.83 -12.91 24.50
C VAL A 311 4.55 -14.26 24.64
N GLY A 312 4.34 -14.94 25.76
CA GLY A 312 4.82 -16.28 26.04
C GLY A 312 3.67 -17.28 25.95
N GLY A 313 3.73 -18.25 25.03
CA GLY A 313 2.74 -19.33 24.90
C GLY A 313 2.02 -19.40 23.54
N ASN A 314 0.74 -19.78 23.58
CA ASN A 314 -0.15 -19.99 22.40
C ASN A 314 -0.69 -18.69 21.78
N ASP A 315 -0.62 -17.56 22.49
CA ASP A 315 -1.12 -16.27 22.03
C ASP A 315 -0.07 -15.59 21.16
N LYS A 316 -0.12 -15.78 19.83
CA LYS A 316 0.89 -15.24 18.90
C LYS A 316 0.30 -14.34 17.80
N TYR A 317 -1.01 -14.12 17.80
CA TYR A 317 -1.70 -13.44 16.71
C TYR A 317 -2.23 -12.07 17.15
N TYR A 318 -1.67 -11.00 16.59
CA TYR A 318 -2.07 -9.62 16.81
C TYR A 318 -3.29 -9.25 15.97
N LEU A 319 -4.34 -8.69 16.58
CA LEU A 319 -5.48 -8.13 15.86
C LEU A 319 -5.23 -6.68 15.48
N ALA A 320 -5.44 -6.36 14.21
CA ALA A 320 -5.28 -4.99 13.74
C ALA A 320 -6.28 -4.04 14.43
N GLY A 321 -5.80 -2.85 14.82
CA GLY A 321 -6.59 -1.98 15.66
C GLY A 321 -5.87 -0.74 16.19
N PRO A 322 -6.56 0.09 16.98
CA PRO A 322 -5.94 1.15 17.75
C PRO A 322 -4.92 0.57 18.76
N VAL A 323 -3.78 1.24 18.93
CA VAL A 323 -2.77 0.87 19.93
C VAL A 323 -3.29 1.24 21.30
N LEU A 324 -3.70 0.24 22.06
CA LEU A 324 -4.12 0.37 23.45
C LEU A 324 -2.94 0.14 24.39
N LYS A 325 -3.12 0.44 25.69
CA LYS A 325 -2.11 0.12 26.73
C LYS A 325 -1.71 -1.36 26.78
N ARG A 326 -2.50 -2.25 26.17
CA ARG A 326 -2.18 -3.66 25.98
C ARG A 326 -2.78 -4.13 24.66
N ALA A 327 -1.95 -4.69 23.78
CA ALA A 327 -2.39 -5.28 22.52
C ALA A 327 -3.46 -6.37 22.74
N THR A 328 -4.43 -6.42 21.84
CA THR A 328 -5.38 -7.55 21.78
C THR A 328 -4.73 -8.68 20.97
N VAL A 329 -4.24 -9.69 21.68
CA VAL A 329 -3.64 -10.90 21.09
C VAL A 329 -4.63 -12.06 21.27
N THR A 330 -4.80 -12.90 20.24
CA THR A 330 -5.66 -14.09 20.29
C THR A 330 -4.84 -15.38 20.24
N SER A 331 -5.37 -16.44 20.87
CA SER A 331 -4.81 -17.79 20.91
C SER A 331 -5.01 -18.57 19.61
N GLU A 332 -6.03 -18.20 18.82
CA GLU A 332 -6.37 -18.84 17.56
C GLU A 332 -6.18 -17.85 16.40
N SER A 333 -5.67 -18.35 15.27
CA SER A 333 -5.40 -17.53 14.07
C SER A 333 -6.66 -17.13 13.29
N ASN A 334 -7.80 -16.92 13.97
CA ASN A 334 -9.12 -16.58 13.42
C ASN A 334 -9.44 -17.26 12.06
N VAL A 335 -9.02 -18.52 11.87
CA VAL A 335 -8.97 -19.17 10.54
C VAL A 335 -10.37 -19.25 9.92
N LYS A 336 -11.40 -19.42 10.75
CA LYS A 336 -12.80 -19.46 10.32
C LYS A 336 -13.28 -18.13 9.74
N GLU A 337 -12.75 -17.01 10.21
CA GLU A 337 -13.11 -15.68 9.73
C GLU A 337 -12.50 -15.39 8.35
N TYR A 338 -11.51 -16.16 7.87
CA TYR A 338 -10.93 -15.99 6.52
C TYR A 338 -11.96 -16.17 5.40
N GLU A 339 -13.08 -16.85 5.64
CA GLU A 339 -14.13 -16.99 4.63
C GLU A 339 -14.94 -15.69 4.43
N GLU A 340 -14.99 -14.88 5.49
CA GLU A 340 -15.68 -13.61 5.53
C GLU A 340 -14.86 -12.53 4.82
N THR A 341 -15.56 -11.55 4.25
CA THR A 341 -14.91 -10.40 3.61
C THR A 341 -14.72 -9.32 4.64
N ASN A 342 -13.54 -8.69 4.65
CA ASN A 342 -13.17 -7.67 5.64
C ASN A 342 -13.12 -8.24 7.06
N ALA A 343 -12.78 -9.53 7.19
CA ALA A 343 -12.62 -10.20 8.47
C ALA A 343 -11.51 -9.58 9.32
N ASP A 344 -11.68 -9.62 10.63
CA ASP A 344 -10.68 -9.17 11.60
C ASP A 344 -9.68 -10.31 11.86
N LEU A 345 -8.63 -10.33 11.04
CA LEU A 345 -7.67 -11.44 11.04
C LEU A 345 -6.56 -11.21 12.07
N GLY A 346 -6.15 -12.28 12.73
CA GLY A 346 -4.95 -12.30 13.55
C GLY A 346 -3.68 -12.43 12.70
N TYR A 347 -2.66 -11.65 13.03
CA TYR A 347 -1.37 -11.60 12.32
C TYR A 347 -0.25 -12.10 13.23
N LEU A 348 0.55 -13.05 12.74
CA LEU A 348 1.61 -13.64 13.53
C LEU A 348 2.63 -12.57 13.95
N LEU A 349 2.83 -12.45 15.26
CA LEU A 349 3.87 -11.63 15.87
C LEU A 349 5.16 -12.45 15.95
N GLU A 350 6.18 -12.04 15.18
CA GLU A 350 7.47 -12.73 15.06
C GLU A 350 8.60 -11.74 14.77
N ASP A 351 9.85 -12.10 15.08
CA ASP A 351 11.01 -11.20 14.95
C ASP A 351 11.25 -10.68 13.53
N ASP A 352 11.00 -11.54 12.54
CA ASP A 352 11.12 -11.23 11.12
C ASP A 352 9.92 -10.44 10.57
N GLY A 353 8.90 -10.14 11.39
CA GLY A 353 7.74 -9.34 11.00
C GLY A 353 8.02 -7.83 11.00
N ILE A 354 7.10 -7.07 10.40
CA ILE A 354 7.11 -5.60 10.39
C ILE A 354 5.84 -5.10 11.06
N ILE A 355 5.98 -4.19 12.02
CA ILE A 355 4.87 -3.40 12.54
C ILE A 355 4.68 -2.21 11.62
N ALA A 356 3.49 -2.09 11.07
CA ALA A 356 3.12 -0.94 10.26
C ALA A 356 2.07 -0.13 11.02
N THR A 357 2.42 1.11 11.31
CA THR A 357 1.59 2.04 12.09
C THR A 357 1.03 3.11 11.19
N LEU A 358 -0.25 3.41 11.37
CA LEU A 358 -0.91 4.59 10.84
C LEU A 358 -1.12 5.56 12.01
N HIS A 359 -0.40 6.68 11.96
CA HIS A 359 -0.48 7.76 12.93
C HIS A 359 -1.55 8.73 12.48
N ILE A 360 -2.68 8.77 13.19
CA ILE A 360 -3.84 9.59 12.83
C ILE A 360 -3.95 10.78 13.78
N GLU A 361 -4.00 11.99 13.24
CA GLU A 361 -4.16 13.22 14.03
C GLU A 361 -5.48 13.21 14.82
N ASN A 362 -5.42 13.48 16.13
CA ASN A 362 -6.63 13.53 16.96
C ASN A 362 -7.54 14.70 16.53
N VAL A 363 -6.95 15.88 16.36
CA VAL A 363 -7.62 17.16 16.08
C VAL A 363 -6.98 17.81 14.84
N SER A 364 -7.66 17.75 13.69
CA SER A 364 -7.10 18.11 12.38
C SER A 364 -6.75 19.59 12.19
N ASP A 365 -7.29 20.47 13.04
CA ASP A 365 -7.10 21.92 13.00
C ASP A 365 -6.06 22.43 14.01
N ASP A 366 -5.45 21.55 14.80
CA ASP A 366 -4.38 21.87 15.74
C ASP A 366 -3.04 21.23 15.33
N TYR A 367 -2.09 22.04 14.87
CA TYR A 367 -0.76 21.58 14.47
C TYR A 367 0.08 20.98 15.63
N ARG A 368 -0.36 21.14 16.89
CA ARG A 368 0.23 20.51 18.07
C ARG A 368 -0.54 19.26 18.50
N SER A 369 -1.57 18.87 17.76
CA SER A 369 -2.37 17.70 18.07
C SER A 369 -1.49 16.47 18.13
N ASN A 370 -1.68 15.69 19.18
CA ASN A 370 -1.14 14.33 19.25
C ASN A 370 -1.80 13.45 18.18
N THR A 371 -1.16 12.31 17.91
CA THR A 371 -1.71 11.24 17.08
C THR A 371 -2.26 10.11 17.95
N THR A 372 -3.21 9.36 17.39
CA THR A 372 -3.56 8.03 17.85
C THR A 372 -3.05 7.03 16.83
N ASP A 373 -2.38 6.00 17.33
CA ASP A 373 -1.73 4.99 16.51
C ASP A 373 -2.72 3.85 16.23
N TYR A 374 -2.73 3.38 14.97
CA TYR A 374 -3.43 2.17 14.56
C TYR A 374 -2.46 1.24 13.86
N GLU A 375 -2.43 -0.01 14.25
CA GLU A 375 -1.39 -0.94 13.83
C GLU A 375 -1.92 -2.18 13.13
N LEU A 376 -1.07 -2.70 12.25
CA LEU A 376 -1.16 -4.05 11.71
C LEU A 376 0.24 -4.66 11.65
N VAL A 377 0.34 -5.92 12.09
CA VAL A 377 1.57 -6.70 11.95
C VAL A 377 1.58 -7.34 10.57
N VAL A 378 2.64 -7.11 9.81
CA VAL A 378 2.93 -7.77 8.55
C VAL A 378 3.90 -8.93 8.83
N PRO A 379 3.42 -10.19 8.85
CA PRO A 379 4.30 -11.33 9.09
C PRO A 379 5.20 -11.59 7.89
N SER A 380 6.35 -12.20 8.15
CA SER A 380 7.20 -12.73 7.09
C SER A 380 6.49 -13.84 6.31
N LEU A 381 7.05 -14.26 5.18
CA LEU A 381 6.55 -15.42 4.44
C LEU A 381 7.33 -16.67 4.85
N HIS A 382 6.63 -17.62 5.47
CA HIS A 382 7.17 -18.93 5.82
C HIS A 382 7.22 -19.80 4.57
N SER A 383 8.39 -20.34 4.26
CA SER A 383 8.56 -21.19 3.09
C SER A 383 7.97 -22.57 3.33
N GLU A 384 7.14 -23.07 2.40
CA GLU A 384 6.75 -24.49 2.37
C GLU A 384 7.94 -25.41 2.04
N LEU A 385 9.10 -24.88 1.60
CA LEU A 385 10.28 -25.65 1.21
C LEU A 385 11.11 -26.19 2.40
N ASN A 386 10.73 -25.89 3.64
CA ASN A 386 11.38 -26.39 4.86
C ASN A 386 10.53 -27.44 5.61
N LYS A 387 9.66 -28.17 4.92
CA LYS A 387 8.97 -29.35 5.46
C LYS A 387 9.39 -30.63 4.76
#